data_AF-A0A1H7X4V5-F1
#
_entry.id   AF-A0A1H7X4V5-F1
#
_cell.length_a   1.000
_cell.length_b   1.000
_cell.length_c   1.000
_cell.angle_alpha   90.00
_cell.angle_beta   90.00
_cell.angle_gamma   90.00
#
_symmetry.space_group_name_H-M   'P 1'
#
loop_
_entity.id
_entity.type
_entity.pdbx_description
1 polymer ?
#
loop_
_entity_poly.entity_id
_entity_poly.type
_entity_poly.pdbx_seq_one_letter_code
_entity_poly.pdbx_strand_id
1 'polypeptide(L)'
;MSDEFLNENEETEQTAALFVAKQKKKEEEKKAAEEQAERDLKEAEVKRMEAEIAERKKKAAKGKLIAIGVGVVAVIVTLFIVVSLLDAASNIGKVDYAGLSFDAEYTPNADYNKIAIKYPGGFYSEISETEKDSNATFVDFAPEKDTHVSTRAGVECMTTDNGSRNYMRGGIAYTDTNTFINILKNSLKENLDKTVPGAVISDEVEPDLTTGTPEKYCYTCSFTSKEKSGGGGIWLEISDEGVLELVSVLCMGPGDDVAEGNTLRDGFVNANSEDAMLIPGANPPSADAPLDGVLEYPEIDLTMKAPKDLFYMDERPETGLRVYSDTNGAGIMIQRIEVEQGFDNLNVTEESLIEYYENMAKSGIEMLLMNISGRKEGSPGYMQNNAEDFYRTYSFDWCGRTYYEIFYMTTWRDTVNGKDYFLQMEFFAPMENLEPYDLVFANMIHDFGSR
;
A
#
# COMPACT_ATOMS: atom_id res chain seq x y z
N MET A 1 -20.69 64.21 30.99
CA MET A 1 -20.74 63.27 32.13
C MET A 1 -21.15 61.94 31.52
N SER A 2 -20.34 61.31 30.67
CA SER A 2 -18.99 60.76 30.83
C SER A 2 -18.91 59.59 31.81
N ASP A 3 -18.40 58.48 31.25
CA ASP A 3 -17.66 57.40 31.89
C ASP A 3 -18.41 56.42 32.78
N GLU A 4 -18.97 55.37 32.17
CA GLU A 4 -19.25 54.10 32.88
C GLU A 4 -19.59 52.94 31.92
N PHE A 5 -18.79 52.67 30.86
CA PHE A 5 -19.04 51.48 30.01
C PHE A 5 -17.79 50.86 29.35
N LEU A 6 -16.64 50.87 30.04
CA LEU A 6 -15.40 50.25 29.51
C LEU A 6 -14.58 49.50 30.58
N ASN A 7 -15.20 48.69 31.46
CA ASN A 7 -14.40 47.95 32.45
C ASN A 7 -14.81 46.50 32.77
N GLU A 8 -15.74 45.89 32.04
CA GLU A 8 -16.14 44.49 32.31
C GLU A 8 -15.56 43.45 31.33
N ASN A 9 -14.82 43.86 30.28
CA ASN A 9 -14.23 42.93 29.30
C ASN A 9 -12.77 42.56 29.55
N GLU A 10 -12.02 43.27 30.41
CA GLU A 10 -10.61 42.94 30.67
C GLU A 10 -10.42 41.87 31.78
N GLU A 11 -11.37 41.71 32.71
CA GLU A 11 -11.25 40.70 33.79
C GLU A 11 -11.59 39.27 33.34
N THR A 12 -12.43 39.11 32.31
CA THR A 12 -12.83 37.81 31.75
C THR A 12 -11.78 37.21 30.80
N GLU A 13 -11.03 38.04 30.06
CA GLU A 13 -9.93 37.56 29.21
C GLU A 13 -8.71 37.12 30.04
N GLN A 14 -8.41 37.81 31.15
CA GLN A 14 -7.28 37.44 32.02
C GLN A 14 -7.53 36.13 32.79
N THR A 15 -8.78 35.81 33.15
CA THR A 15 -9.11 34.55 33.82
C THR A 15 -9.09 33.36 32.85
N ALA A 16 -9.51 33.53 31.60
CA ALA A 16 -9.43 32.49 30.57
C ALA A 16 -7.96 32.14 30.21
N ALA A 17 -7.09 33.14 30.07
CA ALA A 17 -5.67 32.93 29.79
C ALA A 17 -4.95 32.20 30.93
N LEU A 18 -5.30 32.47 32.19
CA LEU A 18 -4.72 31.79 33.35
C LEU A 18 -5.11 30.31 33.43
N PHE A 19 -6.31 29.95 32.99
CA PHE A 19 -6.79 28.56 32.97
C PHE A 19 -6.10 27.73 31.88
N VAL A 20 -5.92 28.28 30.67
CA VAL A 20 -5.22 27.59 29.57
C VAL A 20 -3.74 27.40 29.88
N ALA A 21 -3.08 28.39 30.49
CA ALA A 21 -1.70 28.26 30.92
C ALA A 21 -1.52 27.18 32.03
N LYS A 22 -2.49 27.06 32.94
CA LYS A 22 -2.47 26.06 34.02
C LYS A 22 -2.77 24.64 33.51
N GLN A 23 -3.57 24.49 32.44
CA GLN A 23 -3.77 23.21 31.78
C GLN A 23 -2.54 22.76 30.98
N LYS A 24 -1.93 23.64 30.19
CA LYS A 24 -0.70 23.33 29.44
C LYS A 24 0.46 22.92 30.35
N LYS A 25 0.66 23.64 31.47
CA LYS A 25 1.71 23.29 32.43
C LYS A 25 1.48 21.92 33.08
N LYS A 26 0.23 21.54 33.34
CA LYS A 26 -0.12 20.24 33.93
C LYS A 26 0.03 19.08 32.94
N GLU A 27 -0.11 19.36 31.65
CA GLU A 27 0.08 18.37 30.57
C GLU A 27 1.57 18.15 30.25
N GLU A 28 2.38 19.21 30.29
CA GLU A 28 3.85 19.11 30.20
C GLU A 28 4.46 18.37 31.40
N GLU A 29 4.01 18.65 32.63
CA GLU A 29 4.46 17.93 33.82
C GLU A 29 4.06 16.44 33.79
N LYS A 30 2.92 16.10 33.16
CA LYS A 30 2.49 14.70 32.98
C LYS A 30 3.34 13.98 31.93
N LYS A 31 3.63 14.62 30.80
CA LYS A 31 4.53 14.07 29.77
C LYS A 31 5.96 13.87 30.29
N ALA A 32 6.50 14.81 31.05
CA ALA A 32 7.82 14.67 31.65
C ALA A 32 7.89 13.54 32.70
N ALA A 33 6.81 13.30 33.45
CA ALA A 33 6.74 12.21 34.41
C ALA A 33 6.60 10.83 33.75
N GLU A 34 5.84 10.72 32.66
CA GLU A 34 5.73 9.49 31.85
C GLU A 34 7.07 9.16 31.17
N GLU A 35 7.76 10.15 30.63
CA GLU A 35 9.06 9.96 29.98
C GLU A 35 10.17 9.56 30.97
N GLN A 36 10.15 10.11 32.19
CA GLN A 36 11.09 9.69 33.25
C GLN A 36 10.79 8.27 33.74
N ALA A 37 9.52 7.89 33.88
CA ALA A 37 9.13 6.54 34.27
C ALA A 37 9.51 5.49 33.19
N GLU A 38 9.41 5.85 31.92
CA GLU A 38 9.83 4.99 30.80
C GLU A 38 11.35 4.82 30.74
N ARG A 39 12.13 5.88 31.02
CA ARG A 39 13.60 5.80 31.15
C ARG A 39 14.02 4.94 32.33
N ASP A 40 13.37 5.06 33.48
CA ASP A 40 13.68 4.28 34.68
C ASP A 40 13.34 2.78 34.48
N LEU A 41 12.28 2.46 33.71
CA LEU A 41 11.94 1.08 33.30
C LEU A 41 12.97 0.49 32.33
N LYS A 42 13.41 1.27 31.33
CA LYS A 42 14.45 0.85 30.38
C LYS A 42 15.79 0.63 31.07
N GLU A 43 16.18 1.46 32.03
CA GLU A 43 17.43 1.28 32.78
C GLU A 43 17.39 0.04 33.70
N ALA A 44 16.22 -0.27 34.29
CA ALA A 44 16.04 -1.47 35.10
C ALA A 44 16.09 -2.77 34.26
N GLU A 45 15.57 -2.75 33.04
CA GLU A 45 15.62 -3.89 32.12
C GLU A 45 17.02 -4.13 31.56
N VAL A 46 17.76 -3.07 31.22
CA VAL A 46 19.17 -3.15 30.79
C VAL A 46 20.04 -3.77 31.89
N LYS A 47 19.90 -3.33 33.16
CA LYS A 47 20.65 -3.93 34.27
C LYS A 47 20.32 -5.41 34.51
N ARG A 48 19.07 -5.83 34.25
CA ARG A 48 18.68 -7.25 34.35
C ARG A 48 19.30 -8.08 33.22
N MET A 49 19.35 -7.53 32.01
CA MET A 49 19.89 -8.20 30.83
C MET A 49 21.43 -8.30 30.89
N GLU A 50 22.12 -7.27 31.39
CA GLU A 50 23.57 -7.29 31.63
C GLU A 50 23.99 -8.37 32.65
N ALA A 51 23.19 -8.58 33.70
CA ALA A 51 23.43 -9.62 34.68
C ALA A 51 23.28 -11.04 34.09
N GLU A 52 22.30 -11.24 33.20
CA GLU A 52 22.06 -12.52 32.54
C GLU A 52 23.17 -12.86 31.52
N ILE A 53 23.67 -11.86 30.78
CA ILE A 53 24.77 -12.02 29.82
C ILE A 53 26.09 -12.36 30.54
N ALA A 54 26.36 -11.74 31.69
CA ALA A 54 27.54 -12.04 32.49
C ALA A 54 27.54 -13.50 33.01
N GLU A 55 26.36 -14.05 33.33
CA GLU A 55 26.23 -15.43 33.77
C GLU A 55 26.39 -16.44 32.61
N ARG A 56 25.88 -16.10 31.42
CA ARG A 56 26.01 -16.94 30.21
C ARG A 56 27.45 -16.97 29.68
N LYS A 57 28.20 -15.86 29.73
CA LYS A 57 29.62 -15.82 29.33
C LYS A 57 30.52 -16.68 30.23
N LYS A 58 30.20 -16.82 31.52
CA LYS A 58 30.91 -17.75 32.43
C LYS A 58 30.67 -19.23 32.11
N LYS A 59 29.51 -19.57 31.54
CA LYS A 59 29.16 -20.96 31.15
C LYS A 59 29.79 -21.37 29.81
N ALA A 60 30.01 -20.43 28.89
CA ALA A 60 30.56 -20.70 27.55
C ALA A 60 32.10 -20.90 27.51
N ALA A 61 32.86 -20.37 28.47
CA ALA A 61 34.33 -20.46 28.48
C ALA A 61 34.91 -21.86 28.81
N LYS A 62 34.10 -22.92 28.89
CA LYS A 62 34.51 -24.28 29.32
C LYS A 62 34.52 -25.37 28.24
N GLY A 63 34.17 -25.09 26.99
CA GLY A 63 34.11 -26.11 25.92
C GLY A 63 35.21 -25.97 24.85
N LYS A 64 36.11 -26.95 24.76
CA LYS A 64 37.27 -27.04 23.85
C LYS A 64 36.93 -27.46 22.40
N LEU A 65 37.67 -26.87 21.44
CA LEU A 65 38.43 -27.46 20.30
C LEU A 65 38.16 -28.92 19.91
N ILE A 66 37.87 -29.21 18.62
CA ILE A 66 38.52 -30.21 17.74
C ILE A 66 38.36 -29.80 16.24
N ALA A 67 39.35 -30.16 15.43
CA ALA A 67 39.67 -29.75 14.07
C ALA A 67 39.41 -30.82 12.97
N ILE A 68 39.08 -30.31 11.76
CA ILE A 68 39.52 -30.65 10.37
C ILE A 68 39.19 -32.00 9.68
N GLY A 69 38.63 -31.87 8.46
CA GLY A 69 39.05 -32.57 7.22
C GLY A 69 37.91 -33.15 6.37
N VAL A 70 37.80 -33.12 5.03
CA VAL A 70 38.54 -32.65 3.83
C VAL A 70 37.55 -32.80 2.64
N GLY A 71 37.54 -31.93 1.61
CA GLY A 71 36.96 -32.27 0.28
C GLY A 71 36.53 -31.14 -0.69
N VAL A 72 37.48 -30.58 -1.46
CA VAL A 72 37.47 -29.90 -2.80
C VAL A 72 36.12 -29.93 -3.60
N VAL A 73 35.58 -28.89 -4.26
CA VAL A 73 36.05 -28.04 -5.39
C VAL A 73 35.05 -26.88 -5.61
N ALA A 74 35.49 -25.62 -5.50
CA ALA A 74 35.01 -24.44 -6.25
C ALA A 74 35.84 -23.22 -5.81
N VAL A 75 36.92 -22.92 -6.53
CA VAL A 75 37.74 -21.73 -6.30
C VAL A 75 37.43 -20.77 -7.44
N ILE A 76 36.74 -19.68 -7.12
CA ILE A 76 37.00 -18.27 -7.50
C ILE A 76 35.88 -17.45 -6.80
N VAL A 77 36.28 -16.42 -6.04
CA VAL A 77 35.47 -15.53 -5.17
C VAL A 77 35.15 -16.02 -3.75
N THR A 78 36.17 -16.36 -2.94
CA THR A 78 36.10 -16.20 -1.46
C THR A 78 37.47 -16.43 -0.84
N LEU A 79 38.09 -15.38 -0.25
CA LEU A 79 39.15 -15.36 0.78
C LEU A 79 40.16 -14.22 0.56
N PHE A 80 39.82 -13.03 1.06
CA PHE A 80 40.81 -12.04 1.52
C PHE A 80 40.42 -11.40 2.86
N ILE A 81 39.65 -12.10 3.70
CA ILE A 81 39.35 -11.66 5.08
C ILE A 81 39.91 -12.72 6.02
N VAL A 82 41.16 -12.56 6.46
CA VAL A 82 41.76 -12.95 7.75
C VAL A 82 43.26 -12.62 7.63
N VAL A 83 43.71 -11.40 7.96
CA VAL A 83 44.93 -11.02 8.76
C VAL A 83 45.06 -9.47 8.85
N SER A 84 44.00 -8.74 9.21
CA SER A 84 44.10 -7.29 9.53
C SER A 84 43.50 -6.95 10.91
N LEU A 85 43.30 -7.98 11.74
CA LEU A 85 42.36 -7.98 12.86
C LEU A 85 42.87 -7.38 14.18
N LEU A 86 43.93 -6.55 14.18
CA LEU A 86 44.49 -6.10 15.48
C LEU A 86 44.94 -4.64 15.61
N ASP A 87 44.81 -3.78 14.60
CA ASP A 87 45.24 -2.36 14.73
C ASP A 87 44.23 -1.28 14.28
N ALA A 88 43.03 -1.66 13.80
CA ALA A 88 42.03 -0.68 13.31
C ALA A 88 40.91 -0.32 14.31
N ALA A 89 40.97 -0.78 15.56
CA ALA A 89 39.89 -0.63 16.54
C ALA A 89 39.82 0.75 17.23
N SER A 90 40.65 1.73 16.86
CA SER A 90 40.72 3.01 17.60
C SER A 90 40.46 4.28 16.80
N ASN A 91 40.13 4.21 15.50
CA ASN A 91 39.78 5.40 14.69
C ASN A 91 38.75 5.09 13.57
N ILE A 92 37.69 4.33 13.87
CA ILE A 92 36.52 4.30 13.00
C ILE A 92 35.69 5.53 13.36
N GLY A 93 35.74 6.56 12.52
CA GLY A 93 34.81 7.69 12.63
C GLY A 93 33.39 7.16 12.61
N LYS A 94 32.55 7.57 13.57
CA LYS A 94 31.12 7.25 13.54
C LYS A 94 30.55 7.78 12.23
N VAL A 95 29.89 6.91 11.47
CA VAL A 95 29.17 7.31 10.26
C VAL A 95 27.90 8.04 10.70
N ASP A 96 27.64 9.21 10.12
CA ASP A 96 26.37 9.91 10.30
C ASP A 96 25.37 9.43 9.25
N TYR A 97 24.67 8.34 9.56
CA TYR A 97 23.68 7.74 8.64
C TYR A 97 22.51 8.68 8.32
N ALA A 98 22.16 9.57 9.24
CA ALA A 98 21.08 10.54 9.03
C ALA A 98 21.49 11.69 8.08
N GLY A 99 22.80 11.97 7.98
CA GLY A 99 23.36 13.01 7.12
C GLY A 99 23.75 12.53 5.71
N LEU A 100 23.49 11.27 5.35
CA LEU A 100 23.82 10.73 4.03
C LEU A 100 22.94 11.37 2.94
N SER A 101 23.56 11.72 1.80
CA SER A 101 22.85 12.21 0.62
C SER A 101 22.55 11.05 -0.33
N PHE A 102 21.31 10.92 -0.79
CA PHE A 102 20.84 9.91 -1.72
C PHE A 102 20.77 10.50 -3.14
N ASP A 103 21.95 10.84 -3.69
CA ASP A 103 22.11 11.57 -4.95
C ASP A 103 22.62 10.73 -6.12
N ALA A 104 23.03 9.48 -5.86
CA ALA A 104 23.39 8.51 -6.89
C ALA A 104 22.20 7.62 -7.25
N GLU A 105 22.13 7.15 -8.48
CA GLU A 105 21.07 6.28 -8.99
C GLU A 105 21.65 5.02 -9.63
N TYR A 106 20.97 3.90 -9.41
CA TYR A 106 21.30 2.61 -10.02
C TYR A 106 20.05 1.99 -10.62
N THR A 107 20.05 1.75 -11.92
CA THR A 107 18.96 1.03 -12.61
C THR A 107 19.38 -0.42 -12.82
N PRO A 108 18.64 -1.40 -12.28
CA PRO A 108 18.94 -2.81 -12.50
C PRO A 108 19.00 -3.17 -13.99
N ASN A 109 19.99 -3.98 -14.38
CA ASN A 109 20.21 -4.42 -15.75
C ASN A 109 19.40 -5.69 -16.08
N ALA A 110 18.08 -5.61 -15.89
CA ALA A 110 17.15 -6.64 -16.29
C ALA A 110 16.19 -6.12 -17.36
N ASP A 111 15.79 -7.00 -18.29
CA ASP A 111 14.86 -6.65 -19.39
C ASP A 111 13.48 -6.20 -18.85
N TYR A 112 13.15 -6.66 -17.65
CA TYR A 112 12.01 -6.32 -16.80
C TYR A 112 12.58 -5.71 -15.50
N ASN A 113 11.89 -4.76 -14.84
CA ASN A 113 12.36 -4.03 -13.64
C ASN A 113 13.33 -2.86 -13.95
N LYS A 114 12.81 -1.75 -14.48
CA LYS A 114 13.60 -0.54 -14.81
C LYS A 114 13.52 0.57 -13.76
N ILE A 115 12.93 0.29 -12.58
CA ILE A 115 12.88 1.26 -11.50
C ILE A 115 14.31 1.59 -11.03
N ALA A 116 14.66 2.87 -11.10
CA ALA A 116 15.95 3.37 -10.65
C ALA A 116 15.97 3.49 -9.12
N ILE A 117 17.03 2.98 -8.50
CA ILE A 117 17.21 3.00 -7.04
C ILE A 117 18.21 4.10 -6.70
N LYS A 118 17.74 5.14 -6.01
CA LYS A 118 18.55 6.19 -5.39
C LYS A 118 19.25 5.67 -4.15
N TYR A 119 20.55 5.97 -4.02
CA TYR A 119 21.40 5.48 -2.94
C TYR A 119 22.54 6.47 -2.61
N PRO A 120 23.17 6.39 -1.42
CA PRO A 120 24.29 7.24 -1.06
C PRO A 120 25.59 6.78 -1.71
N GLY A 121 25.91 7.37 -2.87
CA GLY A 121 27.04 6.94 -3.71
C GLY A 121 28.40 6.96 -3.00
N GLY A 122 28.65 7.96 -2.17
CA GLY A 122 29.90 8.08 -1.41
C GLY A 122 30.05 7.13 -0.22
N PHE A 123 29.05 6.29 0.07
CA PHE A 123 29.06 5.35 1.19
C PHE A 123 29.42 3.91 0.76
N TYR A 124 29.16 3.56 -0.50
CA TYR A 124 29.40 2.22 -1.04
C TYR A 124 30.60 2.18 -1.98
N SER A 125 31.40 1.12 -1.89
CA SER A 125 32.56 0.89 -2.75
C SER A 125 32.27 -0.03 -3.93
N GLU A 126 31.32 -0.95 -3.75
CA GLU A 126 30.98 -1.96 -4.75
C GLU A 126 29.46 -2.12 -4.83
N ILE A 127 28.98 -2.32 -6.06
CA ILE A 127 27.59 -2.59 -6.38
C ILE A 127 27.58 -3.82 -7.27
N SER A 128 26.77 -4.81 -6.92
CA SER A 128 26.63 -6.04 -7.69
C SER A 128 25.19 -6.47 -7.79
N GLU A 129 24.79 -6.98 -8.95
CA GLU A 129 23.47 -7.55 -9.15
C GLU A 129 23.48 -9.05 -8.91
N THR A 130 22.42 -9.54 -8.28
CA THR A 130 22.09 -10.96 -8.20
C THR A 130 20.67 -11.14 -8.72
N GLU A 131 20.54 -11.82 -9.85
CA GLU A 131 19.25 -12.31 -10.32
C GLU A 131 18.89 -13.56 -9.51
N LYS A 132 17.69 -13.56 -8.93
CA LYS A 132 17.25 -14.64 -8.05
C LYS A 132 16.31 -15.59 -8.80
N ASP A 133 15.44 -15.02 -9.63
CA ASP A 133 14.42 -15.68 -10.46
C ASP A 133 14.05 -14.76 -11.64
N SER A 134 13.29 -15.27 -12.62
CA SER A 134 12.96 -14.57 -13.88
C SER A 134 12.03 -13.34 -13.73
N ASN A 135 11.71 -12.92 -12.50
CA ASN A 135 10.87 -11.76 -12.22
C ASN A 135 11.46 -10.84 -11.14
N ALA A 136 12.63 -11.14 -10.57
CA ALA A 136 13.23 -10.37 -9.48
C ALA A 136 14.74 -10.13 -9.65
N THR A 137 15.14 -8.88 -9.47
CA THR A 137 16.54 -8.45 -9.48
C THR A 137 16.92 -7.84 -8.14
N PHE A 138 18.01 -8.30 -7.54
CA PHE A 138 18.53 -7.74 -6.30
C PHE A 138 19.87 -7.04 -6.56
N VAL A 139 20.04 -5.89 -5.94
CA VAL A 139 21.25 -5.07 -6.00
C VAL A 139 21.87 -5.04 -4.62
N ASP A 140 23.07 -5.60 -4.50
CA ASP A 140 23.87 -5.60 -3.29
C ASP A 140 24.83 -4.41 -3.32
N PHE A 141 24.73 -3.55 -2.30
CA PHE A 141 25.58 -2.38 -2.06
C PHE A 141 26.52 -2.69 -0.90
N ALA A 142 27.81 -2.85 -1.20
CA ALA A 142 28.85 -3.16 -0.22
C ALA A 142 29.57 -1.87 0.23
N PRO A 143 29.63 -1.58 1.54
CA PRO A 143 30.26 -0.37 2.04
C PRO A 143 31.78 -0.38 1.85
N GLU A 144 32.43 0.78 1.89
CA GLU A 144 33.90 0.87 1.81
C GLU A 144 34.63 0.14 2.96
N LYS A 145 33.94 -0.16 4.06
CA LYS A 145 34.50 -0.83 5.25
C LYS A 145 33.54 -1.91 5.77
N ASP A 146 34.07 -3.09 6.05
CA ASP A 146 33.36 -4.27 6.56
C ASP A 146 32.59 -4.05 7.89
N THR A 147 32.82 -2.93 8.57
CA THR A 147 32.15 -2.58 9.83
C THR A 147 30.88 -1.75 9.65
N HIS A 148 30.57 -1.30 8.43
CA HIS A 148 29.40 -0.47 8.16
C HIS A 148 28.17 -1.32 7.81
N VAL A 149 27.00 -0.67 7.79
CA VAL A 149 25.76 -1.27 7.31
C VAL A 149 25.89 -1.61 5.81
N SER A 150 25.69 -2.88 5.48
CA SER A 150 25.51 -3.36 4.09
C SER A 150 24.06 -3.23 3.68
N THR A 151 23.81 -3.02 2.38
CA THR A 151 22.42 -2.87 1.89
C THR A 151 22.16 -3.78 0.73
N ARG A 152 20.99 -4.43 0.74
CA ARG A 152 20.44 -5.14 -0.40
C ARG A 152 19.14 -4.48 -0.79
N ALA A 153 19.03 -3.97 -2.01
CA ALA A 153 17.77 -3.55 -2.59
C ALA A 153 17.25 -4.61 -3.56
N GLY A 154 15.96 -4.65 -3.82
CA GLY A 154 15.35 -5.59 -4.76
C GLY A 154 14.15 -5.00 -5.45
N VAL A 155 14.03 -5.28 -6.75
CA VAL A 155 12.84 -4.97 -7.56
C VAL A 155 12.27 -6.28 -8.06
N GLU A 156 10.99 -6.52 -7.79
CA GLU A 156 10.28 -7.74 -8.15
C GLU A 156 8.98 -7.41 -8.89
N CYS A 157 8.84 -7.90 -10.12
CA CYS A 157 7.58 -7.88 -10.85
C CYS A 157 6.55 -8.77 -10.12
N MET A 158 5.40 -8.20 -9.78
CA MET A 158 4.30 -9.01 -9.28
C MET A 158 3.68 -9.82 -10.42
N THR A 159 3.51 -11.13 -10.22
CA THR A 159 2.89 -12.04 -11.20
C THR A 159 1.58 -12.64 -10.70
N THR A 160 0.62 -12.84 -11.60
CA THR A 160 -0.63 -13.58 -11.33
C THR A 160 -0.38 -15.05 -10.95
N ASP A 161 -1.36 -15.71 -10.32
CA ASP A 161 -1.31 -17.09 -9.76
C ASP A 161 -0.79 -18.20 -10.70
N ASN A 162 -0.72 -17.94 -12.02
CA ASN A 162 -0.15 -18.87 -13.01
C ASN A 162 1.28 -18.51 -13.45
N GLY A 163 1.94 -17.56 -12.78
CA GLY A 163 3.34 -17.15 -12.97
C GLY A 163 3.71 -16.66 -14.37
N SER A 164 2.72 -16.51 -15.26
CA SER A 164 2.93 -16.32 -16.71
C SER A 164 2.56 -14.92 -17.21
N ARG A 165 1.93 -14.11 -16.36
CA ARG A 165 1.60 -12.70 -16.64
C ARG A 165 1.84 -11.84 -15.41
N ASN A 166 2.52 -10.71 -15.63
CA ASN A 166 2.66 -9.67 -14.63
C ASN A 166 1.30 -9.04 -14.33
N TYR A 167 1.11 -8.57 -13.11
CA TYR A 167 0.00 -7.71 -12.76
C TYR A 167 0.20 -6.37 -13.50
N MET A 168 -0.55 -6.20 -14.58
CA MET A 168 -0.63 -4.94 -15.32
C MET A 168 -1.68 -4.05 -14.68
N ARG A 169 -1.54 -2.73 -14.82
CA ARG A 169 -2.56 -1.74 -14.40
C ARG A 169 -3.98 -2.09 -14.88
N GLY A 170 -4.07 -2.77 -16.04
CA GLY A 170 -5.27 -3.39 -16.60
C GLY A 170 -5.93 -4.50 -15.76
N GLY A 171 -5.15 -5.41 -15.18
CA GLY A 171 -5.63 -6.68 -14.63
C GLY A 171 -5.77 -6.71 -13.11
N ILE A 172 -5.93 -5.56 -12.47
CA ILE A 172 -5.97 -5.41 -11.02
C ILE A 172 -7.23 -4.63 -10.63
N ALA A 173 -8.04 -5.21 -9.75
CA ALA A 173 -8.98 -4.42 -8.97
C ALA A 173 -8.21 -3.76 -7.82
N TYR A 174 -7.97 -2.44 -7.92
CA TYR A 174 -7.17 -1.63 -6.98
C TYR A 174 -7.79 -1.43 -5.59
N THR A 175 -8.69 -2.32 -5.22
CA THR A 175 -9.62 -2.16 -4.12
C THR A 175 -9.31 -3.10 -2.95
N ASP A 176 -8.46 -4.11 -3.17
CA ASP A 176 -8.06 -5.08 -2.14
C ASP A 176 -6.80 -4.65 -1.38
N THR A 177 -6.95 -3.62 -0.57
CA THR A 177 -5.84 -3.01 0.20
C THR A 177 -5.16 -3.99 1.15
N ASN A 178 -5.92 -4.90 1.77
CA ASN A 178 -5.40 -5.92 2.70
C ASN A 178 -4.52 -6.93 1.97
N THR A 179 -4.91 -7.34 0.76
CA THR A 179 -4.08 -8.25 -0.05
C THR A 179 -2.74 -7.61 -0.39
N PHE A 180 -2.72 -6.34 -0.81
CA PHE A 180 -1.44 -5.65 -1.08
C PHE A 180 -0.56 -5.52 0.17
N ILE A 181 -1.13 -5.17 1.33
CA ILE A 181 -0.37 -5.10 2.59
C ILE A 181 0.20 -6.48 2.96
N ASN A 182 -0.58 -7.55 2.82
CA ASN A 182 -0.11 -8.90 3.08
C ASN A 182 1.00 -9.33 2.10
N ILE A 183 0.89 -8.96 0.82
CA ILE A 183 1.93 -9.22 -0.18
C ILE A 183 3.22 -8.50 0.22
N LEU A 184 3.18 -7.20 0.52
CA LEU A 184 4.34 -6.43 0.99
C LEU A 184 5.02 -7.14 2.17
N LYS A 185 4.24 -7.48 3.20
CA LYS A 185 4.72 -8.14 4.41
C LYS A 185 5.36 -9.50 4.13
N ASN A 186 4.70 -10.33 3.33
CA ASN A 186 5.19 -11.67 3.03
C ASN A 186 6.43 -11.64 2.13
N SER A 187 6.47 -10.78 1.11
CA SER A 187 7.62 -10.62 0.22
C SER A 187 8.85 -10.09 0.96
N LEU A 188 8.69 -9.10 1.84
CA LEU A 188 9.82 -8.62 2.64
C LEU A 188 10.33 -9.69 3.62
N LYS A 189 9.43 -10.45 4.25
CA LYS A 189 9.77 -11.59 5.11
C LYS A 189 10.55 -12.66 4.36
N GLU A 190 10.08 -13.02 3.17
CA GLU A 190 10.76 -14.00 2.32
C GLU A 190 12.15 -13.50 1.88
N ASN A 191 12.28 -12.23 1.52
CA ASN A 191 13.57 -11.63 1.18
C ASN A 191 14.52 -11.65 2.38
N LEU A 192 14.01 -11.28 3.56
CA LEU A 192 14.76 -11.30 4.80
C LEU A 192 15.22 -12.72 5.17
N ASP A 193 14.34 -13.72 5.10
CA ASP A 193 14.68 -15.11 5.44
C ASP A 193 15.77 -15.68 4.52
N LYS A 194 15.78 -15.30 3.24
CA LYS A 194 16.82 -15.74 2.29
C LYS A 194 18.13 -14.98 2.45
N THR A 195 18.09 -13.72 2.90
CA THR A 195 19.27 -12.86 3.04
C THR A 195 19.92 -12.96 4.43
N VAL A 196 19.12 -13.11 5.47
CA VAL A 196 19.50 -13.22 6.88
C VAL A 196 18.71 -14.37 7.53
N PRO A 197 19.10 -15.64 7.27
CA PRO A 197 18.36 -16.80 7.78
C PRO A 197 18.23 -16.78 9.31
N GLY A 198 17.00 -16.93 9.80
CA GLY A 198 16.69 -16.93 11.22
C GLY A 198 16.62 -15.54 11.86
N ALA A 199 16.45 -14.49 11.06
CA ALA A 199 16.10 -13.17 11.54
C ALA A 199 14.73 -13.20 12.25
N VAL A 200 14.61 -12.41 13.31
CA VAL A 200 13.39 -12.18 14.09
C VAL A 200 12.99 -10.73 13.84
N ILE A 201 11.78 -10.54 13.33
CA ILE A 201 11.21 -9.21 13.05
C ILE A 201 10.67 -8.59 14.33
N SER A 202 10.89 -7.28 14.49
CA SER A 202 10.30 -6.41 15.51
C SER A 202 9.87 -5.08 14.87
N ASP A 203 9.10 -4.28 15.62
CA ASP A 203 8.76 -2.89 15.25
C ASP A 203 8.21 -2.74 13.83
N GLU A 204 7.18 -3.53 13.53
CA GLU A 204 6.49 -3.52 12.25
C GLU A 204 5.64 -2.24 12.13
N VAL A 205 5.77 -1.55 10.99
CA VAL A 205 4.93 -0.42 10.61
C VAL A 205 4.23 -0.78 9.30
N GLU A 206 2.92 -0.92 9.38
CA GLU A 206 2.02 -1.16 8.25
C GLU A 206 1.31 0.14 7.88
N PRO A 207 0.81 0.28 6.64
CA PRO A 207 0.00 1.42 6.28
C PRO A 207 -1.30 1.49 7.10
N ASP A 208 -1.61 2.66 7.65
CA ASP A 208 -2.84 2.90 8.39
C ASP A 208 -4.01 3.13 7.44
N LEU A 209 -4.85 2.10 7.31
CA LEU A 209 -6.05 2.13 6.47
C LEU A 209 -7.16 3.05 7.04
N THR A 210 -7.04 3.49 8.30
CA THR A 210 -8.08 4.25 9.01
C THR A 210 -7.86 5.76 8.98
N THR A 211 -6.68 6.22 8.56
CA THR A 211 -6.41 7.65 8.43
C THR A 211 -7.07 8.18 7.17
N GLY A 212 -7.80 9.29 7.29
CA GLY A 212 -8.34 10.04 6.14
C GLY A 212 -7.28 10.80 5.34
N THR A 213 -6.00 10.52 5.59
CA THR A 213 -4.86 10.95 4.77
C THR A 213 -4.30 9.73 4.07
N PRO A 214 -3.96 9.82 2.79
CA PRO A 214 -3.65 8.64 2.02
C PRO A 214 -2.20 8.28 2.23
N GLU A 215 -1.97 7.17 2.93
CA GLU A 215 -0.62 6.62 3.08
C GLU A 215 -0.19 5.88 1.80
N LYS A 216 1.12 5.71 1.66
CA LYS A 216 1.72 4.87 0.61
C LYS A 216 1.53 3.40 0.98
N TYR A 217 1.41 2.54 -0.02
CA TYR A 217 1.61 1.11 0.16
C TYR A 217 3.06 0.83 0.50
N CYS A 218 3.40 0.94 1.78
CA CYS A 218 4.75 0.79 2.30
C CYS A 218 4.70 0.02 3.64
N TYR A 219 5.51 -1.02 3.75
CA TYR A 219 5.71 -1.78 4.98
C TYR A 219 7.17 -1.65 5.40
N THR A 220 7.41 -1.35 6.68
CA THR A 220 8.75 -1.36 7.24
C THR A 220 8.81 -2.20 8.51
N CYS A 221 10.00 -2.70 8.80
CA CYS A 221 10.26 -3.43 10.02
C CYS A 221 11.70 -3.24 10.50
N SER A 222 11.92 -3.62 11.75
CA SER A 222 13.25 -3.88 12.30
C SER A 222 13.47 -5.39 12.38
N PHE A 223 14.72 -5.85 12.37
CA PHE A 223 15.02 -7.26 12.59
C PHE A 223 16.34 -7.45 13.33
N THR A 224 16.44 -8.59 14.01
CA THR A 224 17.65 -9.06 14.68
C THR A 224 17.90 -10.53 14.38
N SER A 225 19.15 -10.95 14.28
CA SER A 225 19.58 -12.33 14.13
C SER A 225 20.83 -12.56 14.98
N LYS A 226 21.43 -13.75 14.92
CA LYS A 226 22.69 -14.02 15.66
C LYS A 226 23.88 -13.20 15.19
N GLU A 227 23.88 -12.77 13.94
CA GLU A 227 25.06 -12.16 13.27
C GLU A 227 24.79 -10.75 12.74
N LYS A 228 23.52 -10.45 12.43
CA LYS A 228 23.09 -9.21 11.79
C LYS A 228 21.84 -8.65 12.44
N SER A 229 21.72 -7.33 12.43
CA SER A 229 20.50 -6.60 12.77
C SER A 229 20.32 -5.41 11.84
N GLY A 230 19.13 -4.83 11.81
CA GLY A 230 18.86 -3.62 11.02
C GLY A 230 17.40 -3.46 10.65
N GLY A 231 17.16 -2.83 9.50
CA GLY A 231 15.84 -2.43 9.04
C GLY A 231 15.50 -2.93 7.65
N GLY A 232 14.25 -3.35 7.47
CA GLY A 232 13.68 -3.70 6.17
C GLY A 232 12.58 -2.72 5.77
N GLY A 233 12.51 -2.38 4.49
CA GLY A 233 11.44 -1.59 3.90
C GLY A 233 11.00 -2.20 2.57
N ILE A 234 9.71 -2.12 2.26
CA ILE A 234 9.16 -2.52 0.98
C ILE A 234 7.98 -1.63 0.62
N TRP A 235 7.84 -1.28 -0.65
CA TRP A 235 6.70 -0.53 -1.14
C TRP A 235 6.28 -1.03 -2.52
N LEU A 236 5.09 -0.59 -2.92
CA LEU A 236 4.49 -0.93 -4.19
C LEU A 236 4.61 0.23 -5.16
N GLU A 237 5.00 -0.04 -6.40
CA GLU A 237 5.16 0.97 -7.45
C GLU A 237 4.59 0.45 -8.77
N ILE A 238 4.18 1.36 -9.66
CA ILE A 238 3.77 1.04 -11.03
C ILE A 238 4.86 1.59 -11.95
N SER A 239 5.55 0.71 -12.68
CA SER A 239 6.57 1.14 -13.63
C SER A 239 5.96 1.88 -14.82
N ASP A 240 6.80 2.56 -15.61
CA ASP A 240 6.39 3.29 -16.82
C ASP A 240 5.64 2.40 -17.84
N GLU A 241 5.90 1.08 -17.82
CA GLU A 241 5.24 0.09 -18.68
C GLU A 241 3.88 -0.36 -18.12
N GLY A 242 3.46 0.18 -16.97
CA GLY A 242 2.20 -0.14 -16.29
C GLY A 242 2.24 -1.47 -15.53
N VAL A 243 3.42 -1.99 -15.20
CA VAL A 243 3.62 -3.22 -14.42
C VAL A 243 3.69 -2.88 -12.94
N LEU A 244 3.00 -3.67 -12.12
CA LEU A 244 3.07 -3.56 -10.67
C LEU A 244 4.36 -4.23 -10.13
N GLU A 245 5.20 -3.45 -9.46
CA GLU A 245 6.51 -3.86 -8.98
C GLU A 245 6.61 -3.65 -7.45
N LEU A 246 7.22 -4.63 -6.78
CA LEU A 246 7.59 -4.55 -5.37
C LEU A 246 9.04 -4.08 -5.28
N VAL A 247 9.26 -2.96 -4.63
CA VAL A 247 10.60 -2.43 -4.40
C VAL A 247 10.93 -2.56 -2.92
N SER A 248 12.02 -3.26 -2.61
CA SER A 248 12.42 -3.59 -1.24
C SER A 248 13.85 -3.18 -0.94
N VAL A 249 14.14 -2.95 0.33
CA VAL A 249 15.48 -2.68 0.85
C VAL A 249 15.68 -3.37 2.19
N LEU A 250 16.85 -3.96 2.38
CA LEU A 250 17.34 -4.54 3.63
C LEU A 250 18.67 -3.87 3.98
N CYS A 251 18.69 -3.09 5.05
CA CYS A 251 19.88 -2.46 5.59
C CYS A 251 20.36 -3.26 6.81
N MET A 252 21.53 -3.89 6.70
CA MET A 252 22.04 -4.88 7.65
C MET A 252 23.41 -4.47 8.22
N GLY A 253 23.48 -4.26 9.52
CA GLY A 253 24.73 -4.06 10.27
C GLY A 253 25.14 -5.29 11.09
N PRO A 254 26.41 -5.39 11.51
CA PRO A 254 26.88 -6.44 12.41
C PRO A 254 26.39 -6.22 13.85
N GLY A 255 26.07 -7.30 14.56
CA GLY A 255 25.66 -7.25 15.97
C GLY A 255 24.17 -6.98 16.16
N ASP A 256 23.80 -6.44 17.33
CA ASP A 256 22.42 -6.38 17.82
C ASP A 256 21.81 -4.96 17.77
N ASP A 257 22.55 -3.95 17.29
CA ASP A 257 22.08 -2.58 17.19
C ASP A 257 21.34 -2.32 15.86
N VAL A 258 20.02 -2.16 15.96
CA VAL A 258 19.14 -1.89 14.81
C VAL A 258 19.17 -0.43 14.36
N ALA A 259 19.68 0.51 15.17
CA ALA A 259 19.47 1.93 14.95
C ALA A 259 20.11 2.45 13.65
N GLU A 260 21.34 2.02 13.36
CA GLU A 260 22.06 2.41 12.14
C GLU A 260 21.37 1.85 10.90
N GLY A 261 20.97 0.57 10.94
CA GLY A 261 20.25 -0.09 9.84
C GLY A 261 18.87 0.54 9.60
N ASN A 262 18.15 0.89 10.66
CA ASN A 262 16.86 1.57 10.56
C ASN A 262 16.97 2.98 9.97
N THR A 263 17.98 3.75 10.41
CA THR A 263 18.22 5.10 9.89
C THR A 263 18.53 5.06 8.40
N LEU A 264 19.36 4.11 7.96
CA LEU A 264 19.70 3.95 6.55
C LEU A 264 18.50 3.45 5.72
N ARG A 265 17.72 2.49 6.24
CA ARG A 265 16.45 2.04 5.63
C ARG A 265 15.53 3.22 5.38
N ASP A 266 15.33 4.08 6.39
CA ASP A 266 14.45 5.24 6.27
C ASP A 266 14.95 6.22 5.20
N GLY A 267 16.27 6.40 5.09
CA GLY A 267 16.88 7.14 3.99
C GLY A 267 16.52 6.56 2.62
N PHE A 268 16.65 5.24 2.42
CA PHE A 268 16.28 4.58 1.18
C PHE A 268 14.78 4.70 0.87
N VAL A 269 13.92 4.40 1.83
CA VAL A 269 12.46 4.49 1.65
C VAL A 269 12.06 5.92 1.30
N ASN A 270 12.58 6.93 2.01
CA ASN A 270 12.25 8.33 1.75
C ASN A 270 12.77 8.81 0.38
N ALA A 271 13.94 8.36 -0.04
CA ALA A 271 14.53 8.76 -1.32
C ALA A 271 13.84 8.11 -2.53
N ASN A 272 13.29 6.90 -2.36
CA ASN A 272 12.83 6.08 -3.49
C ASN A 272 11.31 5.91 -3.58
N SER A 273 10.57 6.04 -2.48
CA SER A 273 9.13 5.76 -2.48
C SER A 273 8.27 6.95 -2.93
N GLU A 274 8.83 8.00 -3.54
CA GLU A 274 8.08 9.20 -3.97
C GLU A 274 6.87 8.81 -4.83
N ASP A 275 7.10 7.96 -5.82
CA ASP A 275 6.11 7.46 -6.79
C ASP A 275 5.41 6.16 -6.34
N ALA A 276 5.60 5.75 -5.08
CA ALA A 276 4.92 4.58 -4.54
C ALA A 276 3.40 4.75 -4.61
N MET A 277 2.72 3.66 -4.94
CA MET A 277 1.28 3.61 -5.05
C MET A 277 0.64 4.05 -3.72
N LEU A 278 -0.38 4.91 -3.82
CA LEU A 278 -1.13 5.38 -2.66
C LEU A 278 -2.32 4.46 -2.39
N ILE A 279 -2.71 4.39 -1.13
CA ILE A 279 -3.90 3.65 -0.71
C ILE A 279 -5.15 4.31 -1.32
N PRO A 280 -6.16 3.51 -1.76
CA PRO A 280 -7.42 3.99 -2.30
C PRO A 280 -8.04 5.14 -1.50
N GLY A 281 -8.34 6.24 -2.18
CA GLY A 281 -8.80 7.48 -1.54
C GLY A 281 -7.82 8.65 -1.68
N ALA A 282 -6.59 8.37 -2.13
CA ALA A 282 -5.54 9.35 -2.23
C ALA A 282 -5.63 10.41 -3.32
N ASN A 283 -5.98 9.96 -4.52
CA ASN A 283 -5.81 10.70 -5.74
C ASN A 283 -7.15 10.70 -6.49
N PRO A 284 -8.17 11.39 -5.98
CA PRO A 284 -9.41 11.53 -6.73
C PRO A 284 -9.14 12.23 -8.07
N PRO A 285 -9.91 11.90 -9.12
CA PRO A 285 -9.92 12.69 -10.34
C PRO A 285 -10.42 14.10 -10.03
N SER A 286 -10.18 15.02 -10.97
CA SER A 286 -10.89 16.30 -10.93
C SER A 286 -12.38 16.06 -11.14
N ALA A 287 -13.23 16.74 -10.36
CA ALA A 287 -14.69 16.61 -10.48
C ALA A 287 -15.19 17.00 -11.89
N ASP A 288 -14.47 17.88 -12.58
CA ASP A 288 -14.75 18.35 -13.94
C ASP A 288 -13.93 17.63 -15.03
N ALA A 289 -13.37 16.45 -14.73
CA ALA A 289 -12.61 15.68 -15.71
C ALA A 289 -13.46 15.40 -16.97
N PRO A 290 -12.96 15.73 -18.18
CA PRO A 290 -13.72 15.53 -19.40
C PRO A 290 -13.96 14.03 -19.65
N LEU A 291 -15.14 13.68 -20.14
CA LEU A 291 -15.46 12.32 -20.58
C LEU A 291 -15.02 12.08 -22.03
N ASP A 292 -13.71 12.10 -22.27
CA ASP A 292 -13.08 11.95 -23.59
C ASP A 292 -12.48 10.55 -23.84
N GLY A 293 -12.61 9.65 -22.87
CA GLY A 293 -12.36 8.21 -23.00
C GLY A 293 -13.65 7.43 -23.23
N VAL A 294 -13.50 6.15 -23.61
CA VAL A 294 -14.63 5.23 -23.82
C VAL A 294 -14.29 3.89 -23.18
N LEU A 295 -15.20 3.40 -22.33
CA LEU A 295 -15.21 2.03 -21.84
C LEU A 295 -16.10 1.22 -22.77
N GLU A 296 -15.59 0.10 -23.26
CA GLU A 296 -16.29 -0.76 -24.23
C GLU A 296 -16.69 -2.09 -23.59
N TYR A 297 -17.95 -2.47 -23.74
CA TYR A 297 -18.48 -3.80 -23.45
C TYR A 297 -19.02 -4.40 -24.77
N PRO A 298 -18.13 -4.95 -25.61
CA PRO A 298 -18.41 -5.29 -26.98
C PRO A 298 -19.41 -6.45 -27.15
N GLU A 299 -19.59 -7.28 -26.13
CA GLU A 299 -20.49 -8.45 -26.19
C GLU A 299 -21.98 -8.10 -26.10
N ILE A 300 -22.32 -6.87 -25.70
CA ILE A 300 -23.70 -6.33 -25.75
C ILE A 300 -23.77 -5.02 -26.54
N ASP A 301 -22.70 -4.68 -27.25
CA ASP A 301 -22.60 -3.42 -27.97
C ASP A 301 -22.79 -2.17 -27.09
N LEU A 302 -22.32 -2.21 -25.84
CA LEU A 302 -22.41 -1.09 -24.91
C LEU A 302 -21.09 -0.30 -24.91
N THR A 303 -21.21 1.02 -24.95
CA THR A 303 -20.15 1.98 -24.67
C THR A 303 -20.56 2.90 -23.54
N MET A 304 -19.59 3.34 -22.76
CA MET A 304 -19.77 4.33 -21.72
C MET A 304 -18.65 5.34 -21.82
N LYS A 305 -18.97 6.63 -21.96
CA LYS A 305 -17.92 7.65 -21.89
C LYS A 305 -17.38 7.72 -20.48
N ALA A 306 -16.08 7.89 -20.34
CA ALA A 306 -15.38 7.99 -19.06
C ALA A 306 -14.22 8.98 -19.18
N PRO A 307 -13.66 9.49 -18.06
CA PRO A 307 -12.39 10.20 -18.13
C PRO A 307 -11.32 9.31 -18.74
N LYS A 308 -10.60 9.85 -19.72
CA LYS A 308 -9.58 9.09 -20.44
C LYS A 308 -8.49 8.59 -19.48
N ASP A 309 -8.06 7.34 -19.69
CA ASP A 309 -6.99 6.66 -18.95
C ASP A 309 -7.20 6.56 -17.42
N LEU A 310 -8.41 6.86 -16.93
CA LEU A 310 -8.75 6.76 -15.51
C LEU A 310 -8.99 5.32 -15.08
N PHE A 311 -9.88 4.61 -15.79
CA PHE A 311 -10.28 3.26 -15.45
C PHE A 311 -9.59 2.21 -16.33
N TYR A 312 -9.18 1.13 -15.67
CA TYR A 312 -8.50 -0.01 -16.25
C TYR A 312 -9.38 -1.26 -16.12
N MET A 313 -9.47 -2.03 -17.20
CA MET A 313 -10.41 -3.14 -17.32
C MET A 313 -9.78 -4.49 -17.00
N ASP A 314 -10.29 -5.13 -15.95
CA ASP A 314 -10.08 -6.53 -15.61
C ASP A 314 -11.28 -7.37 -16.07
N GLU A 315 -11.05 -8.30 -16.97
CA GLU A 315 -12.06 -9.26 -17.43
C GLU A 315 -11.81 -10.61 -16.79
N ARG A 316 -12.84 -11.15 -16.12
CA ARG A 316 -12.82 -12.49 -15.53
C ARG A 316 -13.54 -13.46 -16.47
N PRO A 317 -12.81 -14.26 -17.27
CA PRO A 317 -13.42 -15.07 -18.32
C PRO A 317 -14.36 -16.14 -17.77
N GLU A 318 -14.14 -16.62 -16.54
CA GLU A 318 -14.98 -17.67 -15.96
C GLU A 318 -16.39 -17.18 -15.58
N THR A 319 -16.53 -15.89 -15.27
CA THR A 319 -17.78 -15.29 -14.80
C THR A 319 -18.43 -14.36 -15.82
N GLY A 320 -17.67 -13.95 -16.85
CA GLY A 320 -18.11 -12.92 -17.80
C GLY A 320 -18.25 -11.54 -17.18
N LEU A 321 -17.70 -11.35 -15.97
CA LEU A 321 -17.70 -10.09 -15.24
C LEU A 321 -16.55 -9.22 -15.75
N ARG A 322 -16.88 -7.95 -16.02
CA ARG A 322 -15.89 -6.92 -16.28
C ARG A 322 -15.89 -5.91 -15.15
N VAL A 323 -14.70 -5.70 -14.60
CA VAL A 323 -14.44 -4.72 -13.56
C VAL A 323 -13.56 -3.65 -14.17
N TYR A 324 -14.02 -2.42 -14.14
CA TYR A 324 -13.18 -1.26 -14.43
C TYR A 324 -12.75 -0.69 -13.09
N SER A 325 -11.47 -0.44 -12.87
CA SER A 325 -11.02 0.22 -11.64
C SER A 325 -9.91 1.23 -11.91
N ASP A 326 -9.83 2.26 -11.08
CA ASP A 326 -8.74 3.23 -11.12
C ASP A 326 -7.74 2.99 -9.99
N THR A 327 -6.60 3.67 -10.06
CA THR A 327 -5.54 3.56 -9.04
C THR A 327 -5.91 4.18 -7.68
N ASN A 328 -7.09 4.78 -7.58
CA ASN A 328 -7.63 5.34 -6.35
C ASN A 328 -8.67 4.41 -5.70
N GLY A 329 -8.85 3.20 -6.25
CA GLY A 329 -9.78 2.18 -5.79
C GLY A 329 -11.25 2.49 -6.10
N ALA A 330 -11.55 3.46 -6.96
CA ALA A 330 -12.89 3.53 -7.53
C ALA A 330 -13.06 2.44 -8.58
N GLY A 331 -14.28 1.95 -8.76
CA GLY A 331 -14.57 0.92 -9.74
C GLY A 331 -15.99 0.91 -10.26
N ILE A 332 -16.15 0.20 -11.38
CA ILE A 332 -17.38 0.02 -12.12
C ILE A 332 -17.49 -1.46 -12.45
N MET A 333 -18.59 -2.07 -12.03
CA MET A 333 -18.91 -3.44 -12.39
C MET A 333 -20.14 -3.45 -13.28
N ILE A 334 -20.06 -4.19 -14.38
CA ILE A 334 -21.16 -4.31 -15.33
C ILE A 334 -21.56 -5.78 -15.44
N GLN A 335 -22.82 -6.06 -15.13
CA GLN A 335 -23.45 -7.36 -15.29
C GLN A 335 -24.65 -7.25 -16.22
N ARG A 336 -24.90 -8.32 -16.98
CA ARG A 336 -26.01 -8.45 -17.90
C ARG A 336 -26.80 -9.73 -17.63
N ILE A 337 -28.12 -9.64 -17.76
CA ILE A 337 -29.02 -10.79 -17.69
C ILE A 337 -29.85 -10.78 -18.99
N GLU A 338 -29.65 -11.79 -19.85
CA GLU A 338 -30.38 -11.90 -21.11
C GLU A 338 -31.88 -12.18 -20.85
N VAL A 339 -32.73 -11.50 -21.60
CA VAL A 339 -34.18 -11.67 -21.60
C VAL A 339 -34.57 -12.51 -22.81
N GLU A 340 -34.66 -13.84 -22.61
CA GLU A 340 -34.87 -14.81 -23.71
C GLU A 340 -36.12 -14.53 -24.57
N GLN A 341 -37.18 -13.98 -23.97
CA GLN A 341 -38.45 -13.74 -24.64
C GLN A 341 -38.57 -12.32 -25.22
N GLY A 342 -37.60 -11.43 -24.95
CA GLY A 342 -37.66 -10.01 -25.24
C GLY A 342 -38.61 -9.22 -24.32
N PHE A 343 -38.39 -7.91 -24.21
CA PHE A 343 -39.21 -7.02 -23.38
C PHE A 343 -40.66 -6.90 -23.86
N ASP A 344 -40.88 -6.97 -25.17
CA ASP A 344 -42.22 -6.85 -25.76
C ASP A 344 -43.16 -8.00 -25.40
N ASN A 345 -42.61 -9.16 -24.99
CA ASN A 345 -43.38 -10.33 -24.57
C ASN A 345 -43.39 -10.53 -23.03
N LEU A 346 -42.64 -9.70 -22.30
CA LEU A 346 -42.65 -9.67 -20.84
C LEU A 346 -43.94 -8.98 -20.39
N ASN A 347 -44.90 -9.75 -19.89
CA ASN A 347 -46.13 -9.20 -19.30
C ASN A 347 -45.86 -8.70 -17.87
N VAL A 348 -44.98 -7.70 -17.76
CA VAL A 348 -44.48 -7.15 -16.50
C VAL A 348 -45.09 -5.76 -16.30
N THR A 349 -45.69 -5.53 -15.13
CA THR A 349 -46.16 -4.19 -14.75
C THR A 349 -44.99 -3.36 -14.24
N GLU A 350 -45.11 -2.03 -14.28
CA GLU A 350 -44.15 -1.11 -13.67
C GLU A 350 -43.89 -1.48 -12.19
N GLU A 351 -44.93 -1.82 -11.44
CA GLU A 351 -44.81 -2.28 -10.04
C GLU A 351 -43.98 -3.56 -9.90
N SER A 352 -44.18 -4.56 -10.75
CA SER A 352 -43.40 -5.81 -10.72
C SER A 352 -41.95 -5.60 -11.15
N LEU A 353 -41.70 -4.64 -12.05
CA LEU A 353 -40.35 -4.27 -12.45
C LEU A 353 -39.61 -3.56 -11.32
N ILE A 354 -40.27 -2.61 -10.64
CA ILE A 354 -39.72 -1.94 -9.44
C ILE A 354 -39.42 -2.96 -8.35
N GLU A 355 -40.34 -3.88 -8.05
CA GLU A 355 -40.12 -4.92 -7.04
C GLU A 355 -38.93 -5.82 -7.40
N TYR A 356 -38.78 -6.18 -8.68
CA TYR A 356 -37.63 -6.92 -9.18
C TYR A 356 -36.32 -6.16 -8.95
N TYR A 357 -36.26 -4.88 -9.34
CA TYR A 357 -35.08 -4.04 -9.13
C TYR A 357 -34.75 -3.86 -7.64
N GLU A 358 -35.75 -3.64 -6.78
CA GLU A 358 -35.54 -3.55 -5.33
C GLU A 358 -34.99 -4.83 -4.73
N ASN A 359 -35.42 -6.00 -5.22
CA ASN A 359 -34.89 -7.28 -4.77
C ASN A 359 -33.46 -7.51 -5.24
N MET A 360 -33.13 -7.16 -6.48
CA MET A 360 -31.76 -7.21 -7.01
C MET A 360 -30.83 -6.26 -6.24
N ALA A 361 -31.31 -5.06 -5.92
CA ALA A 361 -30.55 -4.06 -5.17
C ALA A 361 -30.26 -4.51 -3.73
N LYS A 362 -31.12 -5.34 -3.12
CA LYS A 362 -30.86 -5.95 -1.79
C LYS A 362 -29.79 -7.02 -1.84
N SER A 363 -29.74 -7.82 -2.91
CA SER A 363 -28.68 -8.81 -3.08
C SER A 363 -27.34 -8.19 -3.50
N GLY A 364 -27.36 -7.02 -4.17
CA GLY A 364 -26.14 -6.36 -4.69
C GLY A 364 -25.19 -7.33 -5.42
N ILE A 365 -23.89 -7.00 -5.44
CA ILE A 365 -22.81 -7.93 -5.79
C ILE A 365 -22.40 -8.79 -4.59
N GLU A 366 -23.35 -9.42 -3.88
CA GLU A 366 -22.99 -10.48 -2.91
C GLU A 366 -22.39 -11.73 -3.60
N MET A 367 -22.44 -11.83 -4.94
CA MET A 367 -22.33 -13.12 -5.62
C MET A 367 -21.00 -13.44 -6.33
N LEU A 368 -20.10 -12.49 -6.61
CA LEU A 368 -19.00 -12.79 -7.55
C LEU A 368 -17.59 -12.27 -7.19
N LEU A 369 -17.44 -11.26 -6.33
CA LEU A 369 -16.11 -10.72 -5.95
C LEU A 369 -15.97 -10.36 -4.49
N MET A 370 -17.07 -9.90 -3.87
CA MET A 370 -17.02 -9.22 -2.60
C MET A 370 -18.09 -9.81 -1.70
N ASN A 371 -17.68 -10.34 -0.56
CA ASN A 371 -18.62 -10.56 0.53
C ASN A 371 -18.90 -9.19 1.16
N ILE A 372 -19.73 -8.36 0.51
CA ILE A 372 -20.13 -7.04 1.00
C ILE A 372 -21.14 -7.24 2.13
N SER A 373 -20.68 -7.78 3.27
CA SER A 373 -21.49 -7.82 4.47
C SER A 373 -21.61 -6.40 5.04
N GLY A 374 -22.82 -5.95 5.35
CA GLY A 374 -23.03 -4.69 6.08
C GLY A 374 -23.23 -3.45 5.21
N ARG A 375 -23.62 -3.63 3.94
CA ARG A 375 -24.11 -2.56 3.06
C ARG A 375 -25.25 -1.79 3.76
N LYS A 376 -25.08 -0.48 3.91
CA LYS A 376 -26.05 0.43 4.54
C LYS A 376 -26.62 1.35 3.47
N GLU A 377 -27.93 1.39 3.38
CA GLU A 377 -28.62 2.33 2.49
C GLU A 377 -28.21 3.77 2.84
N GLY A 378 -27.74 4.50 1.82
CA GLY A 378 -27.23 5.86 1.96
C GLY A 378 -28.34 6.90 2.07
N SER A 379 -27.96 8.15 2.39
CA SER A 379 -28.87 9.29 2.27
C SER A 379 -28.96 9.75 0.80
N PRO A 380 -30.15 10.17 0.32
CA PRO A 380 -30.47 10.20 -1.11
C PRO A 380 -29.81 11.36 -1.88
N GLY A 381 -29.26 11.03 -3.04
CA GLY A 381 -29.12 11.92 -4.20
C GLY A 381 -30.05 11.45 -5.33
N TYR A 382 -30.43 12.34 -6.25
CA TYR A 382 -31.37 12.02 -7.35
C TYR A 382 -30.70 12.11 -8.71
N MET A 383 -30.76 11.03 -9.49
CA MET A 383 -30.87 11.11 -10.95
C MET A 383 -32.14 10.39 -11.37
N GLN A 384 -33.12 11.14 -11.90
CA GLN A 384 -34.22 10.58 -12.67
C GLN A 384 -33.85 10.78 -14.14
N ASN A 385 -33.18 9.79 -14.75
CA ASN A 385 -32.84 9.87 -16.16
C ASN A 385 -33.97 9.35 -17.07
N ASN A 386 -34.67 8.25 -16.72
CA ASN A 386 -35.89 7.79 -17.41
C ASN A 386 -36.81 6.95 -16.49
N ALA A 387 -38.06 6.73 -16.92
CA ALA A 387 -39.05 5.92 -16.18
C ALA A 387 -38.72 4.42 -16.11
N GLU A 388 -37.77 3.94 -16.93
CA GLU A 388 -37.37 2.51 -17.00
C GLU A 388 -36.08 2.21 -16.22
N ASP A 389 -35.41 3.25 -15.73
CA ASP A 389 -34.15 3.16 -14.98
C ASP A 389 -34.43 3.08 -13.47
N PHE A 390 -33.63 2.29 -12.77
CA PHE A 390 -33.65 2.19 -11.32
C PHE A 390 -32.29 2.48 -10.74
N TYR A 391 -32.28 3.23 -9.64
CA TYR A 391 -31.07 3.69 -9.00
C TYR A 391 -31.21 3.69 -7.47
N ARG A 392 -30.16 3.28 -6.77
CA ARG A 392 -30.02 3.43 -5.32
C ARG A 392 -28.56 3.66 -4.91
N THR A 393 -28.40 4.35 -3.79
CA THR A 393 -27.07 4.60 -3.20
C THR A 393 -26.86 3.80 -1.94
N TYR A 394 -25.62 3.35 -1.76
CA TYR A 394 -25.22 2.62 -0.57
C TYR A 394 -23.90 3.14 -0.02
N SER A 395 -23.63 2.76 1.22
CA SER A 395 -22.31 2.80 1.81
C SER A 395 -21.94 1.41 2.32
N PHE A 396 -20.67 1.05 2.22
CA PHE A 396 -20.18 -0.22 2.74
C PHE A 396 -18.73 -0.10 3.17
N ASP A 397 -18.33 -0.94 4.12
CA ASP A 397 -16.93 -1.02 4.56
C ASP A 397 -16.26 -2.20 3.84
N TRP A 398 -15.13 -1.95 3.19
CA TRP A 398 -14.36 -2.95 2.48
C TRP A 398 -12.86 -2.71 2.64
N CYS A 399 -12.13 -3.77 3.01
CA CYS A 399 -10.69 -3.74 3.25
C CYS A 399 -10.24 -2.52 4.07
N GLY A 400 -10.92 -2.26 5.19
CA GLY A 400 -10.58 -1.19 6.13
C GLY A 400 -11.02 0.21 5.70
N ARG A 401 -11.66 0.40 4.54
CA ARG A 401 -12.15 1.69 4.05
C ARG A 401 -13.66 1.69 3.79
N THR A 402 -14.29 2.84 3.97
CA THR A 402 -15.70 3.04 3.63
C THR A 402 -15.81 3.51 2.19
N TYR A 403 -16.68 2.86 1.43
CA TYR A 403 -17.00 3.18 0.05
C TYR A 403 -18.43 3.72 -0.04
N TYR A 404 -18.62 4.65 -0.97
CA TYR A 404 -19.91 5.00 -1.53
C TYR A 404 -20.17 4.17 -2.77
N GLU A 405 -21.43 3.83 -3.00
CA GLU A 405 -21.86 3.05 -4.15
C GLU A 405 -23.10 3.64 -4.80
N ILE A 406 -23.13 3.62 -6.12
CA ILE A 406 -24.29 3.80 -6.96
C ILE A 406 -24.62 2.44 -7.59
N PHE A 407 -25.77 1.89 -7.19
CA PHE A 407 -26.40 0.77 -7.87
C PHE A 407 -27.35 1.31 -8.93
N TYR A 408 -27.14 0.91 -10.18
CA TYR A 408 -27.93 1.35 -11.32
C TYR A 408 -28.42 0.13 -12.13
N MET A 409 -29.70 0.13 -12.50
CA MET A 409 -30.29 -0.87 -13.37
C MET A 409 -31.09 -0.23 -14.49
N THR A 410 -31.01 -0.83 -15.67
CA THR A 410 -31.76 -0.38 -16.84
C THR A 410 -32.04 -1.55 -17.78
N THR A 411 -32.90 -1.32 -18.76
CA THR A 411 -33.12 -2.22 -19.90
C THR A 411 -32.15 -1.85 -21.02
N TRP A 412 -31.70 -2.86 -21.78
CA TRP A 412 -30.76 -2.64 -22.88
C TRP A 412 -31.08 -3.55 -24.05
N ARG A 413 -31.09 -2.99 -25.26
CA ARG A 413 -31.24 -3.74 -26.50
C ARG A 413 -29.96 -3.63 -27.31
N ASP A 414 -29.28 -4.77 -27.47
CA ASP A 414 -28.07 -4.85 -28.27
C ASP A 414 -28.42 -4.61 -29.75
N THR A 415 -27.80 -3.58 -30.35
CA THR A 415 -28.15 -3.14 -31.71
C THR A 415 -27.59 -4.06 -32.80
N VAL A 416 -26.61 -4.90 -32.45
CA VAL A 416 -25.93 -5.83 -33.36
C VAL A 416 -26.69 -7.15 -33.48
N ASN A 417 -27.09 -7.73 -32.34
CA ASN A 417 -27.76 -9.04 -32.32
C ASN A 417 -29.28 -8.97 -32.03
N GLY A 418 -29.80 -7.80 -31.64
CA GLY A 418 -31.22 -7.57 -31.36
C GLY A 418 -31.74 -8.19 -30.07
N LYS A 419 -30.84 -8.68 -29.18
CA LYS A 419 -31.21 -9.28 -27.90
C LYS A 419 -31.46 -8.22 -26.83
N ASP A 420 -32.34 -8.56 -25.91
CA ASP A 420 -32.73 -7.73 -24.78
C ASP A 420 -32.00 -8.20 -23.51
N TYR A 421 -31.55 -7.25 -22.70
CA TYR A 421 -30.80 -7.47 -21.47
C TYR A 421 -31.31 -6.56 -20.35
N PHE A 422 -31.42 -7.09 -19.13
CA PHE A 422 -31.30 -6.24 -17.94
C PHE A 422 -29.82 -5.97 -17.70
N LEU A 423 -29.47 -4.70 -17.63
CA LEU A 423 -28.13 -4.27 -17.22
C LEU A 423 -28.15 -3.83 -15.77
N GLN A 424 -27.19 -4.37 -15.01
CA GLN A 424 -26.87 -3.93 -13.67
C GLN A 424 -25.46 -3.34 -13.71
N MET A 425 -25.34 -2.11 -13.22
CA MET A 425 -24.08 -1.38 -13.13
C MET A 425 -23.90 -0.91 -11.69
N GLU A 426 -22.76 -1.25 -11.10
CA GLU A 426 -22.38 -0.81 -9.76
C GLU A 426 -21.13 0.05 -9.86
N PHE A 427 -21.27 1.32 -9.49
CA PHE A 427 -20.19 2.27 -9.42
C PHE A 427 -19.85 2.48 -7.96
N PHE A 428 -18.59 2.41 -7.58
CA PHE A 428 -18.19 2.63 -6.20
C PHE A 428 -16.88 3.40 -6.13
N ALA A 429 -16.72 4.18 -5.07
CA ALA A 429 -15.53 4.96 -4.81
C ALA A 429 -15.31 5.15 -3.30
N PRO A 430 -14.06 5.41 -2.86
CA PRO A 430 -13.80 5.76 -1.47
C PRO A 430 -14.69 6.93 -1.03
N MET A 431 -15.35 6.79 0.12
CA MET A 431 -16.35 7.76 0.62
C MET A 431 -15.78 9.17 0.81
N GLU A 432 -14.50 9.28 1.16
CA GLU A 432 -13.80 10.57 1.29
C GLU A 432 -13.68 11.36 -0.03
N ASN A 433 -13.79 10.66 -1.16
CA ASN A 433 -13.77 11.23 -2.50
C ASN A 433 -15.15 11.23 -3.16
N LEU A 434 -16.23 11.21 -2.37
CA LEU A 434 -17.60 11.16 -2.90
C LEU A 434 -17.86 12.23 -3.95
N GLU A 435 -17.57 13.50 -3.66
CA GLU A 435 -17.93 14.62 -4.54
C GLU A 435 -17.37 14.50 -5.98
N PRO A 436 -16.06 14.29 -6.20
CA PRO A 436 -15.54 14.14 -7.55
C PRO A 436 -16.07 12.89 -8.27
N TYR A 437 -16.21 11.75 -7.58
CA TYR A 437 -16.70 10.53 -8.23
C TYR A 437 -18.19 10.51 -8.49
N ASP A 438 -19.00 11.12 -7.61
CA ASP A 438 -20.45 11.22 -7.81
C ASP A 438 -20.76 11.98 -9.10
N LEU A 439 -20.04 13.06 -9.37
CA LEU A 439 -20.19 13.82 -10.62
C LEU A 439 -19.68 13.03 -11.84
N VAL A 440 -18.53 12.38 -11.73
CA VAL A 440 -18.01 11.52 -12.81
C VAL A 440 -19.02 10.42 -13.13
N PHE A 441 -19.44 9.63 -12.14
CA PHE A 441 -20.37 8.52 -12.33
C PHE A 441 -21.74 9.00 -12.82
N ALA A 442 -22.23 10.14 -12.35
CA ALA A 442 -23.47 10.73 -12.84
C ALA A 442 -23.41 11.03 -14.35
N ASN A 443 -22.32 11.64 -14.81
CA ASN A 443 -22.12 11.93 -16.22
C ASN A 443 -21.94 10.65 -17.06
N MET A 444 -21.27 9.63 -16.51
CA MET A 444 -21.10 8.33 -17.18
C MET A 444 -22.44 7.61 -17.38
N ILE A 445 -23.30 7.61 -16.36
CA ILE A 445 -24.66 7.02 -16.41
C ILE A 445 -25.55 7.79 -17.41
N HIS A 446 -25.37 9.11 -17.56
CA HIS A 446 -26.13 9.89 -18.53
C HIS A 446 -25.67 9.65 -19.99
N ASP A 447 -24.46 9.14 -20.22
CA ASP A 447 -23.81 9.13 -21.54
C ASP A 447 -23.28 7.74 -21.95
N PHE A 448 -24.00 6.68 -21.57
CA PHE A 448 -23.79 5.35 -22.15
C PHE A 448 -24.71 5.10 -23.36
N GLY A 449 -24.24 4.34 -24.34
CA GLY A 449 -24.92 4.14 -25.61
C GLY A 449 -24.30 3.03 -26.45
N SER A 450 -24.81 2.81 -27.66
CA SER A 450 -24.28 1.80 -28.57
C SER A 450 -23.07 2.31 -29.36
N ARG A 451 -22.23 1.41 -29.88
CA ARG A 451 -21.05 1.80 -30.68
C ARG A 451 -21.40 2.45 -32.02
#